data_AF-A0A6N3DB23-F1
#
_entry.id   AF-A0A6N3DB23-F1
#
_cell.length_a   1.000
_cell.length_b   1.000
_cell.length_c   1.000
_cell.angle_alpha   90.00
_cell.angle_beta   90.00
_cell.angle_gamma   90.00
#
_symmetry.space_group_name_H-M   'P 1'
#
loop_
_entity.id
_entity.type
_entity.pdbx_description
1 polymer ?
#
loop_
_entity_poly.entity_id
_entity_poly.type
_entity_poly.pdbx_seq_one_letter_code
_entity_poly.pdbx_strand_id
1 'polypeptide(L)'
;MEFSMSITKGLGNQKHNNRTQKETTKNVNHDLTFLNVTLLDEDIRSIYHMLFDSSLKKYNAKQKRNDRKIKDYYSKIANSKQEKLFHELVVSIGNISNAIRGDISNEIYTEFLKKFIDSNPQMKVFGAYIHHDEIGTVHMHLDYVPFSIVNKRGLEIRVSNDKAIEQTGYRNWADINSD
;
A
#
# COMPACT_ATOMS: atom_id res chain seq x y z
N MET A 1 15.98 10.16 25.16
CA MET A 1 14.67 10.60 24.63
C MET A 1 14.17 9.44 23.79
N GLU A 2 13.08 8.80 24.18
CA GLU A 2 12.52 7.67 23.42
C GLU A 2 11.62 8.23 22.31
N PHE A 3 11.86 7.79 21.08
CA PHE A 3 10.98 8.09 19.94
C PHE A 3 9.97 6.95 19.80
N SER A 4 8.70 7.30 19.60
CA SER A 4 7.66 6.34 19.26
C SER A 4 7.55 6.20 17.75
N MET A 5 7.27 5.00 17.26
CA MET A 5 6.84 4.77 15.87
C MET A 5 5.36 4.40 15.89
N SER A 6 4.58 4.95 14.96
CA SER A 6 3.18 4.56 14.75
C SER A 6 2.96 4.12 13.31
N ILE A 7 2.24 3.00 13.14
CA ILE A 7 1.78 2.51 11.85
C ILE A 7 0.25 2.47 11.90
N THR A 8 -0.38 3.18 10.98
CA THR A 8 -1.86 3.23 10.91
C THR A 8 -2.33 2.96 9.50
N LYS A 9 -3.58 2.48 9.38
CA LYS A 9 -4.19 2.26 8.07
C LYS A 9 -4.66 3.59 7.48
N GLY A 10 -4.11 3.94 6.32
CA GLY A 10 -4.48 5.12 5.54
C GLY A 10 -5.77 4.94 4.75
N LEU A 11 -6.23 6.02 4.14
CA LEU A 11 -7.44 6.04 3.31
C LEU A 11 -7.16 5.54 1.88
N GLY A 12 -5.91 5.59 1.44
CA GLY A 12 -5.45 5.20 0.10
C GLY A 12 -5.82 6.24 -0.94
N ASN A 13 -5.10 7.37 -0.95
CA ASN A 13 -5.33 8.45 -1.91
C ASN A 13 -4.05 8.78 -2.69
N GLN A 14 -3.83 8.06 -3.80
CA GLN A 14 -2.65 8.24 -4.65
C GLN A 14 -2.43 9.70 -5.10
N LYS A 15 -3.50 10.44 -5.40
CA LYS A 15 -3.40 11.85 -5.84
C LYS A 15 -2.89 12.77 -4.74
N HIS A 16 -3.24 12.46 -3.49
CA HIS A 16 -2.69 13.15 -2.35
C HIS A 16 -1.21 12.77 -2.18
N ASN A 17 -0.90 11.47 -2.19
CA ASN A 17 0.44 10.93 -1.98
C ASN A 17 1.48 11.47 -2.97
N ASN A 18 1.12 11.56 -4.26
CA ASN A 18 2.00 12.10 -5.29
C ASN A 18 1.76 13.61 -5.58
N ARG A 19 0.98 14.29 -4.73
CA ARG A 19 0.67 15.72 -4.84
C ARG A 19 0.07 16.15 -6.20
N THR A 20 -0.64 15.25 -6.89
CA THR A 20 -1.34 15.54 -8.16
C THR A 20 -2.82 15.92 -7.99
N GLN A 21 -3.32 15.98 -6.75
CA GLN A 21 -4.68 16.43 -6.47
C GLN A 21 -4.90 17.90 -6.89
N LYS A 22 -6.07 18.19 -7.49
CA LYS A 22 -6.43 19.54 -7.92
C LYS A 22 -6.76 20.46 -6.76
N GLU A 23 -7.47 19.94 -5.77
CA GLU A 23 -7.88 20.67 -4.57
C GLU A 23 -6.87 20.41 -3.45
N THR A 24 -6.37 21.48 -2.85
CA THR A 24 -5.38 21.43 -1.78
C THR A 24 -6.04 21.19 -0.44
N THR A 25 -5.55 20.19 0.30
CA THR A 25 -5.92 19.97 1.70
C THR A 25 -5.38 21.11 2.57
N LYS A 26 -6.21 21.66 3.47
CA LYS A 26 -5.84 22.79 4.35
C LYS A 26 -4.59 22.55 5.20
N ASN A 27 -4.19 21.30 5.37
CA ASN A 27 -3.09 20.89 6.23
C ASN A 27 -1.73 20.82 5.49
N VAL A 28 -1.68 21.15 4.20
CA VAL A 28 -0.44 21.13 3.40
C VAL A 28 0.16 22.54 3.31
N ASN A 29 1.43 22.66 3.69
CA ASN A 29 2.27 23.84 3.48
C ASN A 29 3.08 23.68 2.19
N HIS A 30 2.59 24.29 1.11
CA HIS A 30 3.20 24.17 -0.22
C HIS A 30 4.64 24.67 -0.33
N ASP A 31 5.04 25.59 0.56
CA ASP A 31 6.42 26.08 0.61
C ASP A 31 7.40 24.98 1.02
N LEU A 32 6.92 23.85 1.59
CA LEU A 32 7.73 22.72 2.02
C LEU A 32 7.62 21.50 1.09
N THR A 33 6.73 21.49 0.09
CA THR A 33 6.52 20.31 -0.77
C THR A 33 7.79 19.88 -1.51
N PHE A 34 8.71 20.80 -1.78
CA PHE A 34 10.01 20.47 -2.39
C PHE A 34 10.91 19.58 -1.51
N LEU A 35 10.60 19.45 -0.21
CA LEU A 35 11.28 18.55 0.72
C LEU A 35 10.71 17.12 0.71
N ASN A 36 9.54 16.91 0.08
CA ASN A 36 8.95 15.58 -0.03
C ASN A 36 9.84 14.64 -0.85
N VAL A 37 9.79 13.35 -0.51
CA VAL A 37 10.61 12.33 -1.16
C VAL A 37 9.72 11.20 -1.65
N THR A 38 9.81 10.90 -2.95
CA THR A 38 9.20 9.69 -3.52
C THR A 38 10.25 8.60 -3.61
N LEU A 39 10.07 7.53 -2.83
CA LEU A 39 10.96 6.36 -2.86
C LEU A 39 10.52 5.32 -3.90
N LEU A 40 9.22 5.23 -4.17
CA LEU A 40 8.63 4.32 -5.17
C LEU A 40 7.32 4.91 -5.72
N ASP A 41 7.13 4.82 -7.02
CA ASP A 41 5.89 5.22 -7.72
C ASP A 41 5.73 4.35 -8.99
N GLU A 42 5.16 3.16 -8.82
CA GLU A 42 4.83 2.24 -9.91
C GLU A 42 3.34 2.34 -10.28
N ASP A 43 3.01 2.26 -11.56
CA ASP A 43 1.60 2.24 -12.00
C ASP A 43 0.87 0.99 -11.49
N ILE A 44 -0.17 1.20 -10.68
CA ILE A 44 -0.96 0.12 -10.07
C ILE A 44 -1.57 -0.82 -11.13
N ARG A 45 -1.93 -0.34 -12.33
CA ARG A 45 -2.47 -1.23 -13.38
C ARG A 45 -1.39 -2.21 -13.85
N SER A 46 -0.17 -1.73 -14.04
CA SER A 46 0.99 -2.56 -14.37
C SER A 46 1.28 -3.61 -13.28
N ILE A 47 1.13 -3.24 -12.00
CA ILE A 47 1.22 -4.19 -10.88
C ILE A 47 0.16 -5.28 -10.95
N TYR A 48 -1.09 -4.91 -11.27
CA TYR A 48 -2.17 -5.89 -11.43
C TYR A 48 -1.89 -6.89 -12.57
N HIS A 49 -1.39 -6.40 -13.71
CA HIS A 49 -1.01 -7.28 -14.82
C HIS A 49 0.10 -8.24 -14.42
N MET A 50 1.14 -7.72 -13.76
CA MET A 50 2.27 -8.53 -13.28
C MET A 50 1.85 -9.62 -12.29
N LEU A 51 1.00 -9.30 -11.31
CA LEU A 51 0.57 -10.25 -10.27
C LEU A 51 -0.46 -11.26 -10.77
N PHE A 52 -1.43 -10.85 -11.60
CA PHE A 52 -2.66 -11.62 -11.76
C PHE A 52 -2.89 -12.20 -13.17
N ASP A 53 -2.24 -11.70 -14.22
CA ASP A 53 -2.58 -12.10 -15.59
C ASP A 53 -2.35 -13.59 -15.86
N SER A 54 -1.27 -14.15 -15.31
CA SER A 54 -0.98 -15.58 -15.42
C SER A 54 -2.09 -16.44 -14.80
N SER A 55 -2.50 -16.11 -13.57
CA SER A 55 -3.61 -16.74 -12.85
C SER A 55 -4.94 -16.57 -13.60
N LEU A 56 -5.19 -15.37 -14.12
CA LEU A 56 -6.40 -15.02 -14.87
C LEU A 56 -6.54 -15.81 -16.17
N LYS A 57 -5.47 -15.93 -16.95
CA LYS A 57 -5.43 -16.74 -18.18
C LYS A 57 -5.78 -18.19 -17.88
N LYS A 58 -5.16 -18.80 -16.86
CA LYS A 58 -5.46 -20.18 -16.42
C LYS A 58 -6.92 -20.34 -15.98
N TYR A 59 -7.44 -19.37 -15.20
CA TYR A 59 -8.81 -19.40 -14.72
C TYR A 59 -9.82 -19.34 -15.88
N ASN A 60 -9.64 -18.40 -16.81
CA ASN A 60 -10.53 -18.19 -17.95
C ASN A 60 -10.52 -19.37 -18.94
N ALA A 61 -9.38 -20.02 -19.14
CA ALA A 61 -9.26 -21.21 -20.00
C ALA A 61 -10.13 -22.37 -19.52
N LYS A 62 -10.38 -22.48 -18.21
CA LYS A 62 -11.24 -23.50 -17.60
C LYS A 62 -12.74 -23.17 -17.67
N GLN A 63 -13.12 -21.93 -18.02
CA GLN A 63 -14.52 -21.51 -18.03
C GLN A 63 -15.20 -21.87 -19.36
N LYS A 64 -16.21 -22.76 -19.29
CA LYS A 64 -17.11 -23.06 -20.43
C LYS A 64 -18.08 -21.92 -20.74
N ARG A 65 -18.51 -21.22 -19.69
CA ARG A 65 -19.50 -20.13 -19.77
C ARG A 65 -18.81 -18.78 -19.88
N ASN A 66 -19.17 -17.98 -20.89
CA ASN A 66 -18.53 -16.70 -21.16
C ASN A 66 -18.79 -15.65 -20.07
N ASP A 67 -19.94 -15.70 -19.39
CA ASP A 67 -20.28 -14.79 -18.28
C ASP A 67 -19.45 -15.04 -17.02
N ARG A 68 -18.78 -16.20 -16.90
CA ARG A 68 -17.89 -16.51 -15.78
C ARG A 68 -16.44 -16.09 -16.02
N LYS A 69 -16.08 -15.73 -17.26
CA LYS A 69 -14.74 -15.24 -17.60
C LYS A 69 -14.59 -13.81 -17.12
N ILE A 70 -13.42 -13.51 -16.58
CA ILE A 70 -13.06 -12.18 -16.11
C ILE A 70 -12.23 -11.52 -17.21
N LYS A 71 -12.72 -10.43 -17.79
CA LYS A 71 -12.04 -9.74 -18.91
C LYS A 71 -10.82 -8.95 -18.43
N ASP A 72 -11.02 -8.12 -17.42
CA ASP A 72 -9.98 -7.31 -16.80
C ASP A 72 -10.13 -7.44 -15.28
N TYR A 73 -9.10 -7.95 -14.61
CA TYR A 73 -9.13 -8.19 -13.17
C TYR A 73 -8.98 -6.88 -12.38
N TYR A 74 -8.22 -5.90 -12.88
CA TYR A 74 -8.14 -4.58 -12.26
C TYR A 74 -9.53 -3.94 -12.22
N SER A 75 -10.21 -3.84 -13.36
CA SER A 75 -11.57 -3.28 -13.40
C SER A 75 -12.56 -4.08 -12.56
N LYS A 76 -12.40 -5.41 -12.46
CA LYS A 76 -13.23 -6.22 -11.57
C LYS A 76 -13.07 -5.80 -10.10
N ILE A 77 -11.83 -5.60 -9.63
CA ILE A 77 -11.58 -5.19 -8.25
C ILE A 77 -11.97 -3.73 -8.02
N ALA A 78 -11.69 -2.84 -8.98
CA ALA A 78 -12.10 -1.42 -8.92
C ALA A 78 -13.62 -1.24 -8.71
N ASN A 79 -14.43 -2.16 -9.25
CA ASN A 79 -15.88 -2.16 -9.12
C ASN A 79 -16.40 -3.08 -7.99
N SER A 80 -15.51 -3.70 -7.22
CA SER A 80 -15.87 -4.59 -6.12
C SER A 80 -16.24 -3.80 -4.86
N LYS A 81 -17.20 -4.33 -4.09
CA LYS A 81 -17.50 -3.84 -2.73
C LYS A 81 -16.76 -4.62 -1.64
N GLN A 82 -16.11 -5.73 -2.00
CA GLN A 82 -15.48 -6.65 -1.05
C GLN A 82 -14.01 -6.33 -0.82
N GLU A 83 -13.28 -6.06 -1.90
CA GLU A 83 -11.83 -5.88 -1.89
C GLU A 83 -11.50 -4.49 -2.41
N LYS A 84 -10.49 -3.84 -1.82
CA LYS A 84 -9.95 -2.58 -2.34
C LYS A 84 -8.88 -2.88 -3.39
N LEU A 85 -8.66 -1.93 -4.30
CA LEU A 85 -7.57 -2.03 -5.29
C LEU A 85 -6.20 -2.13 -4.62
N PHE A 86 -6.03 -1.36 -3.55
CA PHE A 86 -4.83 -1.33 -2.73
C PHE A 86 -5.18 -0.87 -1.32
N HIS A 87 -4.19 -0.96 -0.45
CA HIS A 87 -4.23 -0.50 0.93
C HIS A 87 -3.04 0.42 1.18
N GLU A 88 -3.21 1.34 2.12
CA GLU A 88 -2.21 2.33 2.49
C GLU A 88 -1.87 2.15 3.97
N LEU A 89 -0.58 2.24 4.30
CA LEU A 89 -0.09 2.45 5.65
C LEU A 89 0.48 3.87 5.76
N VAL A 90 0.18 4.55 6.86
CA VAL A 90 0.83 5.81 7.24
C VAL A 90 1.76 5.50 8.41
N VAL A 91 3.05 5.74 8.20
CA VAL A 91 4.14 5.46 9.14
C VAL A 91 4.73 6.78 9.62
N SER A 92 4.70 7.01 10.92
CA SER A 92 5.19 8.25 11.55
C SER A 92 6.16 7.92 12.68
N ILE A 93 7.20 8.74 12.85
CA ILE A 93 8.15 8.62 13.96
C ILE A 93 8.12 9.92 14.77
N GLY A 94 8.07 9.78 16.09
CA GLY A 94 7.85 10.88 17.03
C GLY A 94 6.43 11.45 16.92
N ASN A 95 6.29 12.66 17.44
CA ASN A 95 5.10 13.49 17.45
C ASN A 95 5.54 14.97 17.37
N ILE A 96 4.59 15.90 17.38
CA ILE A 96 4.86 17.35 17.22
C ILE A 96 5.85 17.87 18.28
N SER A 97 5.88 17.28 19.48
CA SER A 97 6.78 17.70 20.57
C SER A 97 8.18 17.09 20.50
N ASN A 98 8.38 16.01 19.73
CA ASN A 98 9.67 15.31 19.59
C ASN A 98 9.94 14.89 18.14
N ALA A 99 9.65 15.78 17.18
CA ALA A 99 9.86 15.51 15.77
C ALA A 99 11.34 15.26 15.46
N ILE A 100 11.61 14.22 14.67
CA ILE A 100 12.94 13.93 14.15
C ILE A 100 13.23 14.85 12.97
N ARG A 101 14.50 15.27 12.83
CA ARG A 101 14.96 16.06 11.68
C ARG A 101 14.68 15.30 10.38
N GLY A 102 14.16 16.02 9.37
CA GLY A 102 13.61 15.39 8.17
C GLY A 102 14.58 14.50 7.38
N ASP A 103 15.87 14.85 7.32
CA ASP A 103 16.89 14.02 6.66
C ASP A 103 17.11 12.67 7.35
N ILE A 104 17.14 12.65 8.68
CA ILE A 104 17.22 11.42 9.48
C ILE A 104 15.94 10.60 9.28
N SER A 105 14.76 11.25 9.26
CA SER A 105 13.50 10.57 8.97
C SER A 105 13.52 9.88 7.60
N ASN A 106 14.07 10.54 6.57
CA ASN A 106 14.18 9.97 5.22
C ASN A 106 15.03 8.69 5.20
N GLU A 107 16.15 8.66 5.91
CA GLU A 107 16.99 7.46 6.03
C GLU A 107 16.23 6.31 6.72
N ILE A 108 15.54 6.61 7.83
CA ILE A 108 14.77 5.59 8.55
C ILE A 108 13.64 5.04 7.68
N TYR A 109 12.90 5.89 6.97
CA TYR A 109 11.83 5.44 6.08
C TYR A 109 12.33 4.63 4.88
N THR A 110 13.51 4.96 4.35
CA THR A 110 14.13 4.18 3.28
C THR A 110 14.48 2.77 3.76
N GLU A 111 15.05 2.64 4.96
CA GLU A 111 15.36 1.33 5.55
C GLU A 111 14.10 0.56 5.98
N PHE A 112 13.08 1.26 6.50
CA PHE A 112 11.79 0.68 6.80
C PHE A 112 11.14 0.09 5.54
N LEU A 113 11.14 0.82 4.42
CA LEU A 113 10.56 0.36 3.16
C LEU A 113 11.21 -0.94 2.68
N LYS A 114 12.55 -1.02 2.71
CA LYS A 114 13.30 -2.24 2.34
C LYS A 114 12.88 -3.43 3.21
N LYS A 115 12.93 -3.26 4.53
CA LYS A 115 12.54 -4.30 5.49
C LYS A 115 11.08 -4.72 5.33
N PHE A 116 10.18 -3.77 5.06
CA PHE A 116 8.76 -4.06 4.84
C PHE A 116 8.57 -4.92 3.60
N ILE A 117 9.21 -4.57 2.48
CA ILE A 117 9.14 -5.34 1.23
C ILE A 117 9.68 -6.77 1.45
N ASP A 118 10.82 -6.90 2.11
CA ASP A 118 11.45 -8.20 2.36
C ASP A 118 10.62 -9.10 3.30
N SER A 119 9.98 -8.49 4.30
CA SER A 119 9.22 -9.24 5.31
C SER A 119 7.78 -9.56 4.88
N ASN A 120 7.24 -8.85 3.88
CA ASN A 120 5.83 -8.96 3.49
C ASN A 120 5.66 -9.28 1.98
N PRO A 121 6.13 -10.45 1.51
CA PRO A 121 6.13 -10.77 0.07
C PRO A 121 4.74 -10.86 -0.56
N GLN A 122 3.66 -10.99 0.22
CA GLN A 122 2.27 -10.97 -0.23
C GLN A 122 1.63 -9.57 -0.24
N MET A 123 2.41 -8.53 0.10
CA MET A 123 2.03 -7.13 0.04
C MET A 123 2.92 -6.43 -0.98
N LYS A 124 2.55 -6.49 -2.26
CA LYS A 124 3.35 -5.86 -3.31
C LYS A 124 3.23 -4.34 -3.19
N VAL A 125 4.25 -3.72 -2.59
CA VAL A 125 4.39 -2.27 -2.51
C VAL A 125 4.59 -1.71 -3.91
N PHE A 126 3.87 -0.64 -4.20
CA PHE A 126 3.95 0.07 -5.48
C PHE A 126 4.08 1.59 -5.31
N GLY A 127 3.79 2.11 -4.11
CA GLY A 127 3.95 3.53 -3.78
C GLY A 127 4.59 3.71 -2.41
N ALA A 128 5.56 4.62 -2.31
CA ALA A 128 6.17 5.02 -1.05
C ALA A 128 6.57 6.50 -1.10
N TYR A 129 5.92 7.32 -0.29
CA TYR A 129 5.98 8.78 -0.35
C TYR A 129 6.19 9.36 1.04
N ILE A 130 7.21 10.19 1.22
CA ILE A 130 7.53 10.86 2.47
C ILE A 130 7.08 12.31 2.38
N HIS A 131 6.16 12.70 3.25
CA HIS A 131 5.63 14.05 3.35
C HIS A 131 6.31 14.83 4.48
N HIS A 132 6.89 15.98 4.12
CA HIS A 132 7.46 16.98 5.04
C HIS A 132 6.58 18.21 5.14
N ASP A 133 5.59 18.31 4.27
CA ASP A 133 4.80 19.50 4.01
C ASP A 133 3.44 19.48 4.71
N GLU A 134 3.20 18.56 5.63
CA GLU A 134 1.92 18.46 6.36
C GLU A 134 2.03 18.88 7.82
N ILE A 135 0.95 19.43 8.37
CA ILE A 135 0.84 19.72 9.81
C ILE A 135 1.01 18.43 10.60
N GLY A 136 2.13 18.31 11.31
CA GLY A 136 2.46 17.13 12.10
C GLY A 136 3.94 16.80 12.03
N THR A 137 4.26 15.51 12.12
CA THR A 137 5.60 14.99 11.89
C THR A 137 5.77 14.58 10.43
N VAL A 138 7.02 14.55 9.97
CA VAL A 138 7.40 13.86 8.74
C VAL A 138 6.87 12.44 8.81
N HIS A 139 6.18 11.99 7.77
CA HIS A 139 5.56 10.67 7.73
C HIS A 139 5.61 10.08 6.33
N MET A 140 5.49 8.76 6.26
CA MET A 140 5.51 8.01 5.00
C MET A 140 4.13 7.39 4.73
N HIS A 141 3.63 7.61 3.53
CA HIS A 141 2.54 6.83 2.93
C HIS A 141 3.14 5.65 2.16
N LEU A 142 2.73 4.42 2.50
CA LEU A 142 3.14 3.20 1.84
C LEU A 142 1.91 2.50 1.26
N ASP A 143 1.83 2.48 -0.06
CA ASP A 143 0.74 1.88 -0.82
C ASP A 143 1.12 0.49 -1.33
N TYR A 144 0.27 -0.51 -1.08
CA TYR A 144 0.51 -1.89 -1.46
C TYR A 144 -0.75 -2.62 -1.96
N VAL A 145 -0.56 -3.57 -2.88
CA VAL A 145 -1.61 -4.50 -3.33
C VAL A 145 -1.44 -5.82 -2.57
N PRO A 146 -2.38 -6.19 -1.69
CA PRO A 146 -2.34 -7.48 -1.02
C PRO A 146 -2.85 -8.61 -1.92
N PHE A 147 -2.18 -9.75 -1.92
CA PHE A 147 -2.61 -10.90 -2.70
C PHE A 147 -2.37 -12.23 -1.97
N SER A 148 -3.13 -13.24 -2.37
CA SER A 148 -3.03 -14.61 -1.85
C SER A 148 -2.78 -15.60 -2.98
N ILE A 149 -2.01 -16.66 -2.71
CA ILE A 149 -1.57 -17.66 -3.71
C ILE A 149 -2.27 -19.03 -3.53
N VAL A 150 -2.84 -19.31 -2.35
CA VAL A 150 -3.32 -20.66 -1.95
C VAL A 150 -4.81 -20.92 -2.23
N ASN A 151 -5.36 -20.38 -3.32
CA ASN A 151 -6.80 -20.47 -3.57
C ASN A 151 -7.21 -21.77 -4.28
N LYS A 152 -7.91 -22.65 -3.55
CA LYS A 152 -8.47 -23.91 -4.10
C LYS A 152 -9.68 -23.72 -5.02
N ARG A 153 -10.34 -22.56 -4.98
CA ARG A 153 -11.52 -22.21 -5.79
C ARG A 153 -11.34 -20.84 -6.40
N GLY A 154 -11.64 -20.71 -7.70
CA GLY A 154 -11.52 -19.44 -8.43
C GLY A 154 -10.13 -19.21 -9.01
N LEU A 155 -9.67 -17.95 -8.95
CA LEU A 155 -8.32 -17.53 -9.31
C LEU A 155 -7.32 -18.08 -8.29
N GLU A 156 -6.22 -18.66 -8.77
CA GLU A 156 -5.11 -19.20 -7.96
C GLU A 156 -4.46 -18.07 -7.14
N ILE A 157 -4.07 -17.01 -7.85
CA ILE A 157 -3.61 -15.74 -7.28
C ILE A 157 -4.74 -14.71 -7.37
N ARG A 158 -5.13 -14.12 -6.22
CA ARG A 158 -6.20 -13.10 -6.15
C ARG A 158 -5.92 -12.06 -5.07
N VAL A 159 -6.51 -10.87 -5.23
CA VAL A 159 -6.53 -9.84 -4.19
C VAL A 159 -7.24 -10.38 -2.95
N SER A 160 -6.58 -10.28 -1.79
CA SER A 160 -7.17 -10.56 -0.49
C SER A 160 -6.25 -10.05 0.61
N ASN A 161 -6.70 -9.01 1.33
CA ASN A 161 -5.91 -8.43 2.43
C ASN A 161 -5.76 -9.39 3.61
N ASP A 162 -6.84 -10.03 4.04
CA ASP A 162 -6.81 -10.91 5.22
C ASP A 162 -5.91 -12.13 4.99
N LYS A 163 -5.96 -12.72 3.78
CA LYS A 163 -5.07 -13.83 3.42
C LYS A 163 -3.63 -13.41 3.25
N ALA A 164 -3.35 -12.20 2.76
CA ALA A 164 -1.99 -11.69 2.71
C ALA A 164 -1.39 -11.57 4.12
N ILE A 165 -2.19 -11.12 5.11
CA ILE A 165 -1.77 -11.03 6.51
C ILE A 165 -1.61 -12.42 7.16
N GLU A 166 -2.54 -13.35 6.92
CA GLU A 166 -2.39 -14.73 7.38
C GLU A 166 -1.08 -15.38 6.90
N GLN A 167 -0.63 -15.04 5.69
CA GLN A 167 0.61 -15.55 5.12
C GLN A 167 1.88 -14.92 5.73
N THR A 168 1.77 -13.80 6.43
CA THR A 168 2.86 -13.21 7.24
C THR A 168 2.87 -13.74 8.68
N GLY A 169 1.96 -14.67 9.03
CA GLY A 169 1.92 -15.32 10.35
C GLY A 169 0.91 -14.72 11.34
N TYR A 170 0.18 -13.67 10.96
CA TYR A 170 -0.78 -12.96 11.81
C TYR A 170 -2.22 -13.19 11.36
N ARG A 171 -3.23 -13.19 12.25
CA ARG A 171 -4.62 -13.42 11.79
C ARG A 171 -5.24 -12.16 11.20
N ASN A 172 -4.83 -10.99 11.68
CA ASN A 172 -5.34 -9.69 11.25
C ASN A 172 -4.38 -8.56 11.71
N TRP A 173 -4.66 -7.32 11.30
CA TRP A 173 -3.84 -6.14 11.66
C TRP A 173 -3.74 -5.87 13.17
N ALA A 174 -4.73 -6.24 13.98
CA ALA A 174 -4.68 -6.05 15.43
C ALA A 174 -3.64 -6.96 16.10
N ASP A 175 -3.38 -8.14 15.53
CA ASP A 175 -2.38 -9.09 16.03
C ASP A 175 -0.94 -8.62 15.71
N ILE A 176 -0.77 -7.74 14.71
CA ILE A 176 0.54 -7.18 14.34
C ILE A 176 0.99 -6.08 15.32
N ASN A 177 0.04 -5.37 15.93
CA ASN A 177 0.32 -4.25 16.85
C ASN A 177 0.49 -4.70 18.32
N SER A 178 0.42 -6.00 18.60
CA SER A 178 0.55 -6.57 19.94
C SER A 178 1.91 -7.18 20.27
N ASP A 179 2.83 -7.19 19.30
CA ASP A 179 4.24 -7.59 19.44
C ASP A 179 5.17 -6.37 19.39
#